data_AF-A0A5R1NQQ3-F1
#
_entry.id   AF-A0A5R1NQQ3-F1
#
_cell.length_a   1.000
_cell.length_b   1.000
_cell.length_c   1.000
_cell.angle_alpha   90.00
_cell.angle_beta   90.00
_cell.angle_gamma   90.00
#
_symmetry.space_group_name_H-M   'P 1'
#
loop_
_entity.id
_entity.type
_entity.pdbx_description
1 polymer ?
#
loop_
_entity_poly.entity_id
_entity_poly.type
_entity_poly.pdbx_seq_one_letter_code
_entity_poly.pdbx_strand_id
1 'polypeptide(L)'
;MAGAPTPHHPTTSPQAVASNVQQPLVQLPLVQQPLVQLPLVQRLQQARDLAASVLDSVAFSLLSEAEAMAVLGTVEDLGRRVDAARVASAADIAVRSRRILGNESLAYKNGATNGTDLITRLTRVSSREANRRVRLGENVTLRLAGTSMLPPYYPAVAAALTAGSLGVDAAEHIVTALDTVAARVAPDDLGTAERALVASATGAITDETSGLPGEGFAFPADLVR
;
A
#
# COMPACT_ATOMS: atom_id res chain seq x y z
N MET A 1 -77.75 48.78 -16.74
CA MET A 1 -77.12 48.20 -15.54
C MET A 1 -77.94 46.96 -15.17
N ALA A 2 -77.47 45.80 -15.62
CA ALA A 2 -78.11 44.47 -15.55
C ALA A 2 -78.31 44.01 -14.09
N GLY A 3 -79.27 43.16 -13.68
CA GLY A 3 -79.98 42.07 -14.33
C GLY A 3 -79.75 40.78 -13.51
N ALA A 4 -80.77 40.31 -12.78
CA ALA A 4 -80.80 39.12 -11.89
C ALA A 4 -80.74 37.77 -12.67
N PRO A 5 -80.99 36.54 -12.11
CA PRO A 5 -80.78 35.89 -10.79
C PRO A 5 -80.09 34.46 -10.89
N THR A 6 -79.96 33.76 -9.74
CA THR A 6 -79.60 32.33 -9.42
C THR A 6 -80.12 31.21 -10.38
N PRO A 7 -79.53 29.97 -10.49
CA PRO A 7 -79.70 28.86 -9.50
C PRO A 7 -78.70 27.66 -9.48
N HIS A 8 -78.99 26.70 -8.59
CA HIS A 8 -78.36 25.42 -8.21
C HIS A 8 -78.01 24.40 -9.32
N HIS A 9 -77.07 23.48 -9.03
CA HIS A 9 -77.31 22.01 -9.11
C HIS A 9 -76.24 21.18 -8.33
N PRO A 10 -76.60 20.00 -7.76
CA PRO A 10 -75.70 19.10 -7.02
C PRO A 10 -75.25 17.91 -7.88
N THR A 11 -74.11 17.25 -7.57
CA THR A 11 -73.87 15.86 -8.01
C THR A 11 -72.92 15.11 -7.07
N THR A 12 -73.36 13.90 -6.77
CA THR A 12 -72.83 12.75 -6.01
C THR A 12 -71.52 12.13 -6.50
N SER A 13 -70.68 11.67 -5.53
CA SER A 13 -69.88 10.41 -5.42
C SER A 13 -68.91 9.99 -6.57
N PRO A 14 -67.89 9.10 -6.42
CA PRO A 14 -67.61 8.12 -5.35
C PRO A 14 -66.12 7.98 -4.92
N GLN A 15 -65.90 7.03 -3.99
CA GLN A 15 -64.63 6.45 -3.53
C GLN A 15 -63.56 6.24 -4.61
N ALA A 16 -62.30 6.52 -4.27
CA ALA A 16 -61.14 5.84 -4.84
C ALA A 16 -60.44 5.03 -3.75
N VAL A 17 -60.53 3.72 -3.93
CA VAL A 17 -59.92 2.65 -3.15
C VAL A 17 -58.45 2.51 -3.55
N ALA A 18 -57.61 2.30 -2.53
CA ALA A 18 -56.30 1.64 -2.51
C ALA A 18 -55.23 2.04 -3.54
N SER A 19 -54.02 2.31 -3.02
CA SER A 19 -52.88 1.43 -3.30
C SER A 19 -51.77 1.67 -2.29
N ASN A 20 -51.59 0.68 -1.42
CA ASN A 20 -50.36 0.40 -0.70
C ASN A 20 -49.24 0.26 -1.74
N VAL A 21 -48.36 1.25 -1.82
CA VAL A 21 -47.01 1.02 -2.36
C VAL A 21 -46.09 1.01 -1.16
N GLN A 22 -45.91 -0.21 -0.63
CA GLN A 22 -44.75 -0.57 0.18
C GLN A 22 -43.51 -0.11 -0.61
N GLN A 23 -42.90 1.00 -0.20
CA GLN A 23 -41.55 1.31 -0.65
C GLN A 23 -40.62 0.29 -0.01
N PRO A 24 -39.80 -0.43 -0.79
CA PRO A 24 -38.79 -1.29 -0.19
C PRO A 24 -37.79 -0.38 0.52
N LEU A 25 -37.65 -0.61 1.82
CA LEU A 25 -36.51 -0.16 2.61
C LEU A 25 -35.25 -0.57 1.84
N VAL A 26 -34.64 0.39 1.15
CA VAL A 26 -33.27 0.26 0.68
C VAL A 26 -32.44 0.24 1.96
N GLN A 27 -32.16 -0.96 2.44
CA GLN A 27 -31.19 -1.19 3.50
C GLN A 27 -29.84 -0.72 2.97
N LEU A 28 -29.48 0.52 3.33
CA LEU A 28 -28.12 1.02 3.26
C LEU A 28 -27.21 -0.02 3.95
N PRO A 29 -26.14 -0.52 3.30
CA PRO A 29 -25.34 -1.56 3.89
C PRO A 29 -24.61 -1.02 5.11
N LEU A 30 -24.81 -1.74 6.21
CA LEU A 30 -23.83 -2.02 7.27
C LEU A 30 -22.92 -0.85 7.64
N VAL A 31 -23.27 -0.22 8.76
CA VAL A 31 -22.37 0.37 9.76
C VAL A 31 -20.90 0.08 9.43
N GLN A 32 -20.18 1.11 8.99
CA GLN A 32 -18.72 1.09 8.90
C GLN A 32 -18.20 0.78 10.29
N GLN A 33 -17.99 -0.51 10.57
CA GLN A 33 -17.24 -0.95 11.73
C GLN A 33 -15.89 -0.21 11.62
N PRO A 34 -15.47 0.59 12.62
CA PRO A 34 -14.19 1.26 12.55
C PRO A 34 -13.14 0.18 12.34
N LEU A 35 -12.39 0.28 11.24
CA LEU A 35 -11.41 -0.72 10.78
C LEU A 35 -10.61 -1.31 11.96
N VAL A 36 -10.27 -0.47 12.93
CA VAL A 36 -9.50 -0.78 14.15
C VAL A 36 -10.03 -1.99 14.96
N GLN A 37 -11.32 -2.34 14.91
CA GLN A 37 -11.89 -3.41 15.75
C GLN A 37 -11.88 -4.80 15.10
N LEU A 38 -11.59 -4.91 13.80
CA LEU A 38 -11.59 -6.19 13.10
C LEU A 38 -10.24 -6.94 13.26
N PRO A 39 -10.25 -8.28 13.22
CA PRO A 39 -9.04 -9.09 13.02
C PRO A 39 -8.19 -8.57 11.84
N LEU A 40 -6.86 -8.60 11.96
CA LEU A 40 -5.93 -8.00 10.99
C LEU A 40 -6.21 -8.42 9.53
N VAL A 41 -6.45 -9.71 9.29
CA VAL A 41 -6.74 -10.22 7.94
C VAL A 41 -8.03 -9.63 7.38
N GLN A 42 -9.07 -9.46 8.19
CA GLN A 42 -10.31 -8.84 7.77
C GLN A 42 -10.14 -7.35 7.48
N ARG A 43 -9.31 -6.65 8.28
CA ARG A 43 -8.93 -5.24 7.99
C ARG A 43 -8.27 -5.10 6.63
N LEU A 44 -7.33 -6.01 6.31
CA LEU A 44 -6.65 -6.01 5.01
C LEU A 44 -7.60 -6.37 3.85
N GLN A 45 -8.53 -7.30 4.06
CA GLN A 45 -9.55 -7.63 3.08
C GLN A 45 -10.48 -6.45 2.79
N GLN A 46 -10.97 -5.76 3.82
CA GLN A 46 -11.81 -4.58 3.66
C GLN A 46 -11.06 -3.44 2.95
N ALA A 47 -9.78 -3.21 3.29
CA ALA A 47 -8.96 -2.22 2.61
C ALA A 47 -8.74 -2.56 1.13
N ARG A 48 -8.51 -3.85 0.81
CA ARG A 48 -8.40 -4.35 -0.57
C ARG A 48 -9.69 -4.09 -1.34
N ASP A 49 -10.84 -4.43 -0.76
CA ASP A 49 -12.13 -4.32 -1.44
C ASP A 49 -12.52 -2.86 -1.69
N LEU A 50 -12.22 -1.97 -0.73
CA LEU A 50 -12.37 -0.53 -0.92
C LEU A 50 -11.45 -0.01 -2.04
N ALA A 51 -10.17 -0.36 -2.01
CA ALA A 51 -9.22 0.05 -3.04
C ALA A 51 -9.64 -0.43 -4.44
N ALA A 52 -10.07 -1.69 -4.56
CA ALA A 52 -10.60 -2.23 -5.81
C ALA A 52 -11.80 -1.44 -6.31
N SER A 53 -12.78 -1.16 -5.45
CA SER A 53 -13.97 -0.37 -5.82
C SER A 53 -13.64 1.03 -6.32
N VAL A 54 -12.65 1.69 -5.71
CA VAL A 54 -12.20 3.03 -6.13
C VAL A 54 -11.48 2.95 -7.48
N LEU A 55 -10.55 2.00 -7.64
CA LEU A 55 -9.79 1.83 -8.88
C LEU A 55 -10.69 1.45 -10.07
N ASP A 56 -11.68 0.58 -9.87
CA ASP A 56 -12.65 0.18 -10.89
C ASP A 56 -13.54 1.34 -11.35
N SER A 57 -13.70 2.38 -10.51
CA SER A 57 -14.50 3.57 -10.83
C SER A 57 -13.75 4.62 -11.68
N VAL A 58 -12.44 4.48 -11.88
CA VAL A 58 -11.62 5.47 -12.59
C VAL A 58 -11.91 5.42 -14.10
N ALA A 59 -12.63 6.42 -14.60
CA ALA A 59 -12.86 6.62 -16.03
C ALA A 59 -11.78 7.52 -16.64
N PHE A 60 -10.61 6.95 -16.97
CA PHE A 60 -9.44 7.71 -17.45
C PHE A 60 -9.72 8.61 -18.67
N SER A 61 -10.63 8.23 -19.56
CA SER A 61 -11.01 9.02 -20.73
C SER A 61 -11.78 10.30 -20.41
N LEU A 62 -12.26 10.45 -19.16
CA LEU A 62 -13.03 11.61 -18.70
C LEU A 62 -12.21 12.53 -17.78
N LEU A 63 -10.96 12.17 -17.49
CA LEU A 63 -10.08 12.97 -16.63
C LEU A 63 -9.47 14.13 -17.43
N SER A 64 -9.44 15.32 -16.83
CA SER A 64 -8.55 16.39 -17.25
C SER A 64 -7.08 16.00 -17.04
N GLU A 65 -6.15 16.73 -17.67
CA GLU A 65 -4.71 16.48 -17.50
C GLU A 65 -4.29 16.54 -16.02
N ALA A 66 -4.81 17.53 -15.28
CA ALA A 66 -4.53 17.69 -13.86
C ALA A 66 -5.07 16.51 -13.03
N GLU A 67 -6.28 16.05 -13.31
CA GLU A 67 -6.87 14.89 -12.63
C GLU A 67 -6.12 13.60 -12.98
N ALA A 68 -5.72 13.41 -14.24
CA ALA A 68 -4.94 12.25 -14.65
C ALA A 68 -3.59 12.16 -13.93
N MET A 69 -2.88 13.30 -13.81
CA MET A 69 -1.63 13.37 -13.05
C MET A 69 -1.85 13.13 -11.55
N ALA A 70 -2.91 13.68 -10.95
CA ALA A 70 -3.24 13.46 -9.55
C ALA A 70 -3.62 12.00 -9.25
N VAL A 71 -4.37 11.36 -10.16
CA VAL A 71 -4.72 9.93 -10.08
C VAL A 71 -3.46 9.07 -10.17
N LEU A 72 -2.58 9.33 -11.14
CA LEU A 72 -1.30 8.60 -11.27
C LEU A 72 -0.49 8.67 -9.97
N GLY A 73 -0.27 9.88 -9.44
CA GLY A 73 0.48 10.06 -8.19
C GLY A 73 -0.16 9.32 -7.01
N THR A 74 -1.48 9.42 -6.85
CA THR A 74 -2.20 8.77 -5.74
C THR A 74 -2.14 7.25 -5.83
N VAL A 75 -2.26 6.68 -7.03
CA VAL A 75 -2.18 5.23 -7.26
C VAL A 75 -0.76 4.72 -7.00
N GLU A 76 0.26 5.46 -7.45
CA GLU A 76 1.66 5.15 -7.17
C GLU A 76 1.98 5.19 -5.66
N ASP A 77 1.49 6.21 -4.94
CA ASP A 77 1.66 6.33 -3.49
C ASP A 77 1.05 5.13 -2.74
N LEU A 78 -0.15 4.71 -3.13
CA LEU A 78 -0.79 3.50 -2.61
C LEU A 78 0.02 2.24 -2.96
N GLY A 79 0.48 2.14 -4.21
CA GLY A 79 1.31 1.05 -4.72
C GLY A 79 2.57 0.85 -3.90
N ARG A 80 3.33 1.92 -3.64
CA ARG A 80 4.57 1.86 -2.87
C ARG A 80 4.37 1.35 -1.44
N ARG A 81 3.27 1.73 -0.77
CA ARG A 81 2.94 1.18 0.57
C ARG A 81 2.60 -0.31 0.52
N VAL A 82 1.87 -0.74 -0.51
CA VAL A 82 1.59 -2.17 -0.73
C VAL A 82 2.88 -2.93 -1.04
N ASP A 83 3.79 -2.34 -1.83
CA ASP A 83 5.08 -2.93 -2.16
C ASP A 83 5.99 -3.07 -0.95
N ALA A 84 6.05 -2.07 -0.07
CA ALA A 84 6.73 -2.18 1.22
C ALA A 84 6.17 -3.35 2.06
N ALA A 85 4.85 -3.51 2.11
CA ALA A 85 4.21 -4.63 2.80
C ALA A 85 4.51 -5.98 2.12
N ARG A 86 4.65 -6.04 0.79
CA ARG A 86 5.06 -7.25 0.04
C ARG A 86 6.48 -7.65 0.41
N VAL A 87 7.41 -6.69 0.50
CA VAL A 87 8.81 -6.92 0.93
C VAL A 87 8.85 -7.44 2.37
N ALA A 88 8.16 -6.76 3.30
CA ALA A 88 8.13 -7.16 4.71
C ALA A 88 7.51 -8.55 4.91
N SER A 89 6.41 -8.85 4.21
CA SER A 89 5.75 -10.16 4.29
C SER A 89 6.61 -11.28 3.72
N ALA A 90 7.33 -11.02 2.61
CA ALA A 90 8.26 -11.99 2.04
C ALA A 90 9.41 -12.31 3.01
N ALA A 91 9.97 -11.29 3.68
CA ALA A 91 11.01 -11.47 4.69
C ALA A 91 10.54 -12.33 5.87
N ASP A 92 9.36 -12.05 6.43
CA ASP A 92 8.79 -12.84 7.54
C ASP A 92 8.58 -14.31 7.15
N ILE A 93 7.98 -14.56 5.98
CA ILE A 93 7.78 -15.92 5.48
C ILE A 93 9.12 -16.63 5.23
N ALA A 94 10.13 -15.93 4.72
CA ALA A 94 11.47 -16.48 4.52
C ALA A 94 12.11 -16.91 5.86
N VAL A 95 12.03 -16.06 6.90
CA VAL A 95 12.56 -16.35 8.25
C VAL A 95 11.91 -17.59 8.85
N ARG A 96 10.58 -17.74 8.69
CA ARG A 96 9.80 -18.89 9.18
C ARG A 96 9.92 -20.12 8.29
N SER A 97 10.55 -19.99 7.13
CA SER A 97 10.81 -21.07 6.17
C SER A 97 12.27 -21.49 6.10
N ARG A 98 13.11 -21.02 7.04
CA ARG A 98 14.54 -21.37 7.06
C ARG A 98 14.75 -22.87 7.23
N ARG A 99 15.72 -23.41 6.48
CA ARG A 99 16.05 -24.84 6.47
C ARG A 99 16.43 -25.39 7.85
N ILE A 100 17.03 -24.56 8.70
CA ILE A 100 17.42 -24.94 10.07
C ILE A 100 16.23 -25.39 10.94
N LEU A 101 15.01 -25.04 10.56
CA LEU A 101 13.79 -25.44 11.26
C LEU A 101 13.31 -26.84 10.86
N GLY A 102 13.91 -27.45 9.82
CA GLY A 102 13.52 -28.78 9.32
C GLY A 102 12.01 -28.87 9.04
N ASN A 103 11.37 -29.88 9.64
CA ASN A 103 9.94 -30.16 9.48
C ASN A 103 9.04 -29.10 10.12
N GLU A 104 9.58 -28.26 11.00
CA GLU A 104 8.83 -27.16 11.62
C GLU A 104 8.75 -25.91 10.71
N SER A 105 9.54 -25.87 9.63
CA SER A 105 9.53 -24.75 8.68
C SER A 105 8.16 -24.62 7.99
N LEU A 106 7.74 -23.37 7.71
CA LEU A 106 6.52 -23.13 6.94
C LEU A 106 6.60 -23.74 5.54
N ALA A 107 7.76 -23.70 4.89
CA ALA A 107 7.95 -24.34 3.59
C ALA A 107 7.62 -25.84 3.65
N TYR A 108 8.19 -26.57 4.61
CA TYR A 108 7.92 -28.01 4.76
C TYR A 108 6.44 -28.29 5.04
N LYS A 109 5.85 -27.57 6.00
CA LYS A 109 4.43 -27.72 6.38
C LYS A 109 3.45 -27.44 5.23
N ASN A 110 3.88 -26.69 4.22
CA ASN A 110 3.08 -26.33 3.05
C ASN A 110 3.55 -27.04 1.76
N GLY A 111 4.40 -28.08 1.86
CA GLY A 111 4.85 -28.87 0.71
C GLY A 111 5.69 -28.08 -0.31
N ALA A 112 6.38 -27.04 0.14
CA ALA A 112 7.31 -26.25 -0.66
C ALA A 112 8.76 -26.67 -0.37
N THR A 113 9.62 -26.60 -1.39
CA THR A 113 11.03 -27.02 -1.29
C THR A 113 11.86 -26.07 -0.44
N ASN A 114 11.50 -24.78 -0.40
CA ASN A 114 12.12 -23.75 0.42
C ASN A 114 11.18 -22.53 0.57
N GLY A 115 11.59 -21.52 1.35
CA GLY A 115 10.80 -20.30 1.55
C GLY A 115 10.47 -19.54 0.27
N THR A 116 11.42 -19.41 -0.65
CA THR A 116 11.19 -18.75 -1.95
C THR A 116 10.13 -19.48 -2.77
N ASP A 117 10.18 -20.82 -2.82
CA ASP A 117 9.15 -21.64 -3.49
C ASP A 117 7.76 -21.42 -2.85
N LEU A 118 7.68 -21.39 -1.52
CA LEU A 118 6.42 -21.08 -0.83
C LEU A 118 5.89 -19.68 -1.21
N ILE A 119 6.74 -18.66 -1.19
CA ILE A 119 6.38 -17.28 -1.55
C ILE A 119 5.91 -17.21 -3.01
N THR A 120 6.64 -17.83 -3.94
CA THR A 120 6.27 -17.92 -5.36
C THR A 120 4.85 -18.50 -5.52
N ARG A 121 4.55 -19.63 -4.85
CA ARG A 121 3.23 -20.27 -4.93
C ARG A 121 2.12 -19.40 -4.34
N LEU A 122 2.36 -18.75 -3.20
CA LEU A 122 1.37 -17.90 -2.53
C LEU A 122 1.07 -16.60 -3.29
N THR A 123 2.10 -16.01 -3.91
CA THR A 123 2.02 -14.67 -4.50
C THR A 123 1.92 -14.67 -6.01
N ARG A 124 2.15 -15.81 -6.67
CA ARG A 124 2.11 -16.00 -8.13
C ARG A 124 3.13 -15.14 -8.89
N VAL A 125 4.21 -14.70 -8.23
CA VAL A 125 5.34 -14.03 -8.90
C VAL A 125 6.44 -15.04 -9.26
N SER A 126 7.40 -14.62 -10.09
CA SER A 126 8.55 -15.46 -10.39
C SER A 126 9.44 -15.70 -9.16
N SER A 127 10.20 -16.80 -9.15
CA SER A 127 11.20 -17.04 -8.10
C SER A 127 12.28 -15.95 -8.03
N ARG A 128 12.57 -15.28 -9.16
CA ARG A 128 13.48 -14.12 -9.19
C ARG A 128 12.90 -12.97 -8.36
N GLU A 129 11.63 -12.65 -8.58
CA GLU A 129 10.93 -11.58 -7.86
C GLU A 129 10.73 -11.92 -6.37
N ALA A 130 10.39 -13.17 -6.05
CA ALA A 130 10.31 -13.61 -4.66
C ALA A 130 11.66 -13.46 -3.94
N ASN A 131 12.76 -13.90 -4.56
CA ASN A 131 14.10 -13.73 -3.99
C ASN A 131 14.50 -12.26 -3.86
N ARG A 132 14.15 -11.43 -4.85
CA ARG A 132 14.39 -9.98 -4.84
C ARG A 132 13.77 -9.32 -3.61
N ARG A 133 12.48 -9.61 -3.34
CA ARG A 133 11.75 -9.14 -2.15
C ARG A 133 12.37 -9.64 -0.85
N VAL A 134 12.76 -10.92 -0.78
CA VAL A 134 13.39 -11.49 0.42
C VAL A 134 14.72 -10.78 0.71
N ARG A 135 15.58 -10.59 -0.30
CA ARG A 135 16.88 -9.93 -0.13
C ARG A 135 16.77 -8.48 0.31
N LEU A 136 15.86 -7.71 -0.29
CA LEU A 136 15.59 -6.35 0.18
C LEU A 136 15.07 -6.40 1.63
N GLY A 137 14.12 -7.29 1.90
CA GLY A 137 13.49 -7.45 3.21
C GLY A 137 14.47 -7.80 4.34
N GLU A 138 15.48 -8.63 4.08
CA GLU A 138 16.54 -8.97 5.04
C GLU A 138 17.34 -7.73 5.52
N ASN A 139 17.38 -6.69 4.70
CA ASN A 139 18.10 -5.44 4.96
C ASN A 139 17.25 -4.36 5.62
N VAL A 140 15.94 -4.35 5.34
CA VAL A 140 15.02 -3.26 5.73
C VAL A 140 13.97 -3.67 6.78
N THR A 141 14.04 -4.89 7.30
CA THR A 141 13.14 -5.36 8.39
C THR A 141 13.90 -5.57 9.70
N LEU A 142 13.15 -5.59 10.81
CA LEU A 142 13.70 -5.89 12.13
C LEU A 142 14.36 -7.27 12.15
N ARG A 143 15.51 -7.37 12.83
CA ARG A 143 16.31 -8.59 12.85
C ARG A 143 16.30 -9.21 14.24
N LEU A 144 15.98 -10.50 14.31
CA LEU A 144 16.05 -11.26 15.57
C LEU A 144 17.49 -11.67 15.86
N ALA A 145 18.04 -11.23 16.99
CA ALA A 145 19.32 -11.67 17.53
C ALA A 145 19.13 -12.21 18.94
N GLY A 146 19.16 -13.54 19.09
CA GLY A 146 18.80 -14.20 20.35
C GLY A 146 17.34 -13.93 20.70
N THR A 147 17.10 -13.21 21.80
CA THR A 147 15.77 -12.75 22.24
C THR A 147 15.51 -11.27 21.94
N SER A 148 16.49 -10.56 21.39
CA SER A 148 16.41 -9.12 21.14
C SER A 148 16.05 -8.81 19.69
N MET A 149 15.27 -7.75 19.50
CA MET A 149 15.05 -7.13 18.19
C MET A 149 16.15 -6.12 17.93
N LEU A 150 16.88 -6.29 16.83
CA LEU A 150 17.82 -5.31 16.31
C LEU A 150 17.15 -4.48 15.21
N PRO A 151 17.55 -3.21 15.04
CA PRO A 151 17.09 -2.40 13.92
C PRO A 151 17.50 -3.02 12.58
N PRO A 152 16.84 -2.61 11.48
CA PRO A 152 17.27 -2.94 10.12
C PRO A 152 18.74 -2.57 9.88
N TYR A 153 19.39 -3.20 8.90
CA TYR A 153 20.75 -2.80 8.52
C TYR A 153 20.78 -1.38 7.94
N TYR A 154 19.69 -1.00 7.25
CA TYR A 154 19.49 0.32 6.66
C TYR A 154 18.16 0.93 7.18
N PRO A 155 18.17 1.58 8.37
CA PRO A 155 16.97 2.12 8.99
C PRO A 155 16.27 3.28 8.24
N ALA A 156 17.02 4.16 7.58
CA ALA A 156 16.46 5.26 6.80
C ALA A 156 15.75 4.76 5.54
N VAL A 157 16.33 3.77 4.85
CA VAL A 157 15.69 3.08 3.72
C VAL A 157 14.41 2.39 4.20
N ALA A 158 14.48 1.67 5.32
CA ALA A 158 13.33 0.97 5.90
C ALA A 158 12.18 1.93 6.23
N ALA A 159 12.48 3.07 6.85
CA ALA A 159 11.50 4.09 7.21
C ALA A 159 10.85 4.70 5.96
N ALA A 160 11.64 5.10 4.97
CA ALA A 160 11.14 5.72 3.74
C ALA A 160 10.32 4.75 2.88
N LEU A 161 10.75 3.49 2.79
CA LEU A 161 10.00 2.44 2.11
C LEU A 161 8.65 2.19 2.81
N THR A 162 8.65 2.06 4.14
CA THR A 162 7.41 1.84 4.92
C THR A 162 6.44 3.02 4.81
N ALA A 163 6.96 4.25 4.77
CA ALA A 163 6.13 5.45 4.59
C ALA A 163 5.50 5.54 3.18
N GLY A 164 6.10 4.86 2.20
CA GLY A 164 5.76 4.96 0.78
C GLY A 164 6.38 6.19 0.11
N SER A 165 7.33 6.88 0.74
CA SER A 165 8.08 7.95 0.08
C SER A 165 9.17 7.40 -0.84
N LEU A 166 9.69 6.20 -0.56
CA LEU A 166 10.69 5.50 -1.38
C LEU A 166 10.07 4.28 -2.07
N GLY A 167 10.28 4.13 -3.38
CA GLY A 167 9.87 2.93 -4.13
C GLY A 167 10.82 1.75 -3.93
N VAL A 168 10.36 0.53 -4.18
CA VAL A 168 11.15 -0.70 -4.01
C VAL A 168 12.41 -0.70 -4.89
N ASP A 169 12.30 -0.25 -6.13
CA ASP A 169 13.45 -0.22 -7.04
C ASP A 169 14.56 0.69 -6.51
N ALA A 170 14.22 1.92 -6.10
CA ALA A 170 15.17 2.86 -5.51
C ALA A 170 15.77 2.29 -4.20
N ALA A 171 14.94 1.69 -3.34
CA ALA A 171 15.42 1.04 -2.12
C ALA A 171 16.45 -0.06 -2.41
N GLU A 172 16.24 -0.87 -3.44
CA GLU A 172 17.21 -1.90 -3.82
C GLU A 172 18.50 -1.35 -4.39
N HIS A 173 18.42 -0.32 -5.23
CA HIS A 173 19.61 0.33 -5.76
C HIS A 173 20.46 0.93 -4.64
N ILE A 174 19.83 1.62 -3.69
CA ILE A 174 20.48 2.21 -2.51
C ILE A 174 21.12 1.12 -1.63
N VAL A 175 20.35 0.08 -1.25
CA VAL A 175 20.86 -1.02 -0.42
C VAL A 175 22.02 -1.73 -1.10
N THR A 176 21.91 -2.00 -2.41
CA THR A 176 22.97 -2.64 -3.18
C THR A 176 24.23 -1.79 -3.19
N ALA A 177 24.11 -0.46 -3.38
CA ALA A 177 25.23 0.46 -3.36
C ALA A 177 25.91 0.49 -1.98
N LEU A 178 25.12 0.63 -0.90
CA LEU A 178 25.63 0.68 0.47
C LEU A 178 26.32 -0.63 0.88
N ASP A 179 25.77 -1.78 0.50
CA ASP A 179 26.38 -3.10 0.76
C ASP A 179 27.80 -3.22 0.20
N THR A 180 28.13 -2.50 -0.89
CA THR A 180 29.49 -2.55 -1.48
C THR A 180 30.56 -1.90 -0.60
N VAL A 181 30.17 -0.96 0.26
CA VAL A 181 31.07 -0.17 1.10
C VAL A 181 30.93 -0.45 2.60
N ALA A 182 29.82 -1.07 3.03
CA ALA A 182 29.46 -1.27 4.43
C ALA A 182 30.57 -1.91 5.28
N ALA A 183 31.38 -2.81 4.71
CA ALA A 183 32.47 -3.48 5.43
C ALA A 183 33.74 -2.60 5.63
N ARG A 184 33.82 -1.44 4.98
CA ARG A 184 35.05 -0.59 4.93
C ARG A 184 34.88 0.79 5.54
N VAL A 185 33.65 1.15 5.93
CA VAL A 185 33.27 2.50 6.34
C VAL A 185 32.77 2.47 7.79
N ALA A 186 32.99 3.54 8.54
CA ALA A 186 32.48 3.63 9.91
C ALA A 186 30.94 3.62 9.92
N PRO A 187 30.28 3.08 10.96
CA PRO A 187 28.82 3.01 11.02
C PRO A 187 28.11 4.37 10.86
N ASP A 188 28.67 5.43 11.44
CA ASP A 188 28.08 6.78 11.36
C ASP A 188 28.17 7.37 9.95
N ASP A 189 29.29 7.14 9.26
CA ASP A 189 29.50 7.55 7.87
C ASP A 189 28.55 6.78 6.94
N LEU A 190 28.38 5.47 7.17
CA LEU A 190 27.43 4.65 6.41
C LEU A 190 25.98 5.14 6.61
N GLY A 191 25.60 5.47 7.84
CA GLY A 191 24.28 6.03 8.14
C GLY A 191 24.06 7.41 7.51
N THR A 192 25.11 8.22 7.41
CA THR A 192 25.05 9.52 6.71
C THR A 192 24.87 9.35 5.22
N ALA A 193 25.63 8.43 4.60
CA ALA A 193 25.47 8.08 3.19
C ALA A 193 24.05 7.53 2.90
N GLU A 194 23.53 6.67 3.78
CA GLU A 194 22.18 6.13 3.67
C GLU A 194 21.12 7.24 3.64
N ARG A 195 21.17 8.18 4.59
CA ARG A 195 20.21 9.30 4.66
C ARG A 195 20.29 10.20 3.43
N ALA A 196 21.51 10.51 2.96
CA ALA A 196 21.72 11.33 1.77
C ALA A 196 21.16 10.68 0.49
N LEU A 197 21.36 9.37 0.32
CA LEU A 197 20.83 8.61 -0.83
C LEU A 197 19.29 8.55 -0.79
N VAL A 198 18.70 8.32 0.39
CA VAL A 198 17.24 8.34 0.56
C VAL A 198 16.67 9.73 0.29
N ALA A 199 17.29 10.79 0.81
CA ALA A 199 16.87 12.16 0.56
C ALA A 199 16.92 12.50 -0.94
N SER A 200 17.98 12.08 -1.64
CA SER A 200 18.11 12.24 -3.09
C SER A 200 17.03 11.47 -3.86
N ALA A 201 16.72 10.23 -3.49
CA ALA A 201 15.68 9.44 -4.15
C ALA A 201 14.27 9.97 -3.91
N THR A 202 14.04 10.64 -2.78
CA THR A 202 12.71 11.11 -2.38
C THR A 202 12.48 12.60 -2.67
N GLY A 203 13.55 13.35 -2.99
CA GLY A 203 13.53 14.80 -3.09
C GLY A 203 13.39 15.51 -1.73
N ALA A 204 13.57 14.79 -0.62
CA ALA A 204 13.51 15.40 0.70
C ALA A 204 14.72 16.35 0.90
N ILE A 205 14.43 17.55 1.40
CA ILE A 205 15.46 18.50 1.80
C ILE A 205 15.84 18.17 3.24
N THR A 206 17.11 17.80 3.43
CA THR A 206 17.69 17.36 4.70
C THR A 206 19.01 18.09 4.94
N ASP A 207 19.55 18.03 6.15
CA ASP A 207 20.87 18.59 6.45
C ASP A 207 21.94 18.01 5.51
N GLU A 208 21.78 16.75 5.10
CA GLU A 208 22.68 16.07 4.17
C GLU A 208 22.55 16.52 2.71
N THR A 209 21.41 17.09 2.30
CA THR A 209 21.13 17.46 0.90
C THR A 209 21.03 18.97 0.65
N SER A 210 20.96 19.77 1.71
CA SER A 210 20.80 21.22 1.57
C SER A 210 22.02 21.88 0.92
N GLY A 211 21.78 22.73 -0.09
CA GLY A 211 22.82 23.42 -0.84
C GLY A 211 23.54 22.57 -1.89
N LEU A 212 23.14 21.30 -2.08
CA LEU A 212 23.67 20.45 -3.16
C LEU A 212 22.92 20.70 -4.49
N PRO A 213 23.58 20.52 -5.64
CA PRO A 213 22.90 20.54 -6.94
C PRO A 213 21.78 19.50 -6.98
N GLY A 214 20.54 19.93 -7.28
CA GLY A 214 19.38 19.04 -7.32
C GLY A 214 18.61 18.92 -6.00
N GLU A 215 18.88 19.79 -5.01
CA GLU A 215 18.04 19.93 -3.81
C GLU A 215 16.54 20.01 -4.15
N GLY A 216 15.71 19.21 -3.49
CA GLY A 216 14.27 19.15 -3.71
C GLY A 216 13.82 18.30 -4.91
N PHE A 217 14.73 17.79 -5.74
CA PHE A 217 14.39 16.89 -6.85
C PHE A 217 14.47 15.43 -6.42
N ALA A 218 13.40 14.68 -6.68
CA ALA A 218 13.42 13.23 -6.56
C ALA A 218 14.12 12.63 -7.78
N PHE A 219 15.26 11.96 -7.56
CA PHE A 219 15.97 11.27 -8.62
C PHE A 219 15.40 9.86 -8.85
N PRO A 220 15.30 9.42 -10.12
CA PRO A 220 14.88 8.06 -10.43
C PRO A 220 15.89 7.03 -9.91
N ALA A 221 15.41 5.80 -9.68
CA ALA A 221 16.18 4.74 -9.02
C ALA A 221 17.53 4.42 -9.67
N ASP A 222 17.63 4.54 -10.99
CA ASP A 222 18.83 4.28 -11.77
C ASP A 222 19.91 5.36 -11.66
N LEU A 223 19.54 6.55 -11.15
CA LEU A 223 20.45 7.67 -10.90
C LEU A 223 20.89 7.76 -9.43
N VAL A 224 20.28 7.00 -8.51
CA VAL A 224 20.63 6.99 -7.08
C VAL A 224 21.50 5.77 -6.79
N ARG A 225 22.82 5.96 -6.71
CA ARG A 225 23.82 4.89 -6.47
C ARG A 225 25.10 5.44 -5.85
#